data_AF-A0A8D8LMI0-F1
#
_entry.id   AF-A0A8D8LMI0-F1
#
_cell.length_a   1.000
_cell.length_b   1.000
_cell.length_c   1.000
_cell.angle_alpha   90.00
_cell.angle_beta   90.00
_cell.angle_gamma   90.00
#
_symmetry.space_group_name_H-M   'P 1'
#
loop_
_entity.id
_entity.type
_entity.pdbx_description
1 polymer ?
#
loop_
_entity_poly.entity_id
_entity_poly.type
_entity_poly.pdbx_seq_one_letter_code
_entity_poly.pdbx_strand_id
1 'polypeptide(L)'
;MLGYMNVKLPMKLESELILGSKFSTLNYVEKPSVSLEKNNMLIKTGVDFSIKCHADGTPSPTITWMYGNKTSIIPPIEGKSIELLIRHVDMKDAGDYVCRAENNLGLAEAKIKLDIGNPPEIQRNMNCNDSTTTVMY
;
A
#
# COMPACT_ATOMS: atom_id res chain seq x y z
N MET A 1 -33.96 53.53 -56.60
CA MET A 1 -32.84 53.24 -55.68
C MET A 1 -33.46 52.81 -54.34
N LEU A 2 -33.71 51.52 -54.16
CA LEU A 2 -34.27 50.97 -52.91
C LEU A 2 -33.18 50.08 -52.30
N GLY A 3 -32.47 50.61 -51.31
CA GLY A 3 -31.46 49.89 -50.53
C GLY A 3 -32.08 49.44 -49.21
N TYR A 4 -32.21 48.13 -49.07
CA TYR A 4 -32.84 47.43 -47.96
C TYR A 4 -32.09 47.59 -46.63
N MET A 5 -32.85 47.48 -45.54
CA MET A 5 -32.46 47.66 -44.14
C MET A 5 -31.44 46.62 -43.64
N ASN A 6 -30.62 47.03 -42.66
CA ASN A 6 -29.95 46.11 -41.74
C ASN A 6 -30.57 46.25 -40.34
N VAL A 7 -31.50 45.37 -40.00
CA VAL A 7 -31.93 45.17 -38.61
C VAL A 7 -31.22 43.91 -38.11
N LYS A 8 -30.28 44.08 -37.19
CA LYS A 8 -29.53 43.00 -36.56
C LYS A 8 -30.43 42.32 -35.53
N LEU A 9 -30.90 41.10 -35.82
CA LEU A 9 -31.62 40.26 -34.86
C LEU A 9 -30.60 39.55 -33.95
N PRO A 10 -30.83 39.44 -32.62
CA PRO A 10 -29.93 38.70 -31.74
C PRO A 10 -30.06 37.19 -32.02
N MET A 11 -28.92 36.51 -32.18
CA MET A 11 -28.85 35.05 -32.22
C MET A 11 -29.37 34.49 -30.90
N LYS A 12 -30.53 33.83 -30.95
CA LYS A 12 -31.05 33.01 -29.88
C LYS A 12 -30.30 31.68 -29.92
N LEU A 13 -29.50 31.39 -28.90
CA LEU A 13 -28.83 30.10 -28.76
C LEU A 13 -29.81 29.11 -28.11
N GLU A 14 -30.81 28.67 -28.86
CA GLU A 14 -31.63 27.54 -28.43
C GLU A 14 -30.83 26.28 -28.72
N SER A 15 -30.38 25.61 -27.65
CA SER A 15 -29.88 24.24 -27.77
C SER A 15 -31.09 23.36 -28.03
N GLU A 16 -31.22 22.87 -29.26
CA GLU A 16 -32.13 21.77 -29.52
C GLU A 16 -31.67 20.57 -28.70
N LEU A 17 -32.47 20.16 -27.72
CA LEU A 17 -32.32 18.88 -27.04
C LEU A 17 -32.46 17.78 -28.10
N ILE A 18 -31.34 17.23 -28.57
CA ILE A 18 -31.38 16.05 -29.45
C ILE A 18 -31.90 14.88 -28.62
N LEU A 19 -33.20 14.61 -28.76
CA LEU A 19 -33.92 13.50 -28.17
C LEU A 19 -33.36 12.18 -28.72
N GLY A 20 -32.27 11.68 -28.12
CA GLY A 20 -31.68 10.40 -28.51
C GLY A 20 -30.16 10.29 -28.39
N SER A 21 -29.43 11.29 -27.87
CA SER A 21 -28.01 11.08 -27.58
C SER A 21 -27.83 10.04 -26.47
N LYS A 22 -27.56 8.79 -26.87
CA LYS A 22 -27.14 7.74 -25.94
C LYS A 22 -25.71 8.05 -25.49
N PHE A 23 -25.58 8.76 -24.38
CA PHE A 23 -24.29 8.91 -23.72
C PHE A 23 -23.84 7.54 -23.19
N SER A 24 -22.67 7.08 -23.63
CA SER A 24 -22.03 5.88 -23.09
C SER A 24 -21.13 6.30 -21.94
N THR A 25 -21.48 5.91 -20.71
CA THR A 25 -20.62 6.14 -19.54
C THR A 25 -19.42 5.19 -19.60
N LEU A 26 -18.20 5.73 -19.56
CA LEU A 26 -17.01 4.91 -19.36
C LEU A 26 -16.93 4.50 -17.89
N ASN A 27 -17.14 3.22 -17.59
CA ASN A 27 -16.96 2.68 -16.25
C ASN A 27 -15.51 2.21 -16.08
N TYR A 28 -14.72 2.99 -15.33
CA TYR A 28 -13.34 2.63 -15.02
C TYR A 28 -13.28 1.59 -13.89
N VAL A 29 -12.48 0.54 -14.07
CA VAL A 29 -12.28 -0.51 -13.07
C VAL A 29 -10.84 -1.01 -13.07
N GLU A 30 -10.34 -1.34 -11.89
CA GLU A 30 -8.98 -1.82 -11.65
C GLU A 30 -8.96 -2.90 -10.58
N LYS A 31 -8.10 -3.89 -10.76
CA LYS A 31 -7.78 -4.87 -9.72
C LYS A 31 -7.10 -4.17 -8.53
N PRO A 32 -7.20 -4.73 -7.32
CA PRO A 32 -6.51 -4.17 -6.18
C PRO A 32 -4.99 -4.27 -6.37
N SER A 33 -4.29 -3.31 -5.77
CA SER A 33 -2.84 -3.32 -5.58
C SER A 33 -2.55 -3.06 -4.10
N VAL A 34 -1.50 -3.67 -3.56
CA VAL A 34 -1.14 -3.56 -2.14
C VAL A 34 0.32 -3.18 -2.02
N SER A 35 0.63 -2.29 -1.09
CA SER A 35 2.00 -1.88 -0.77
C SER A 35 2.24 -1.79 0.74
N LEU A 36 3.45 -2.22 1.13
CA LEU A 36 3.99 -2.12 2.48
C LEU A 36 5.30 -1.33 2.43
N GLU A 37 5.60 -0.61 3.51
CA GLU A 37 6.86 0.14 3.62
C GLU A 37 8.08 -0.77 3.76
N LYS A 38 7.90 -1.99 4.31
CA LYS A 38 8.94 -3.00 4.51
C LYS A 38 8.38 -4.41 4.33
N ASN A 39 9.27 -5.33 3.98
CA ASN A 39 8.98 -6.77 3.87
C ASN A 39 9.57 -7.59 5.03
N ASN A 40 10.48 -7.02 5.83
CA ASN A 40 11.00 -7.62 7.06
C ASN A 40 11.30 -6.54 8.12
N MET A 41 11.07 -6.88 9.39
CA MET A 41 11.42 -6.01 10.52
C MET A 41 11.93 -6.85 11.70
N LEU A 42 12.98 -6.35 12.35
CA LEU A 42 13.50 -6.89 13.61
C LEU A 42 13.11 -5.94 14.74
N ILE A 43 12.30 -6.43 15.68
CA ILE A 43 11.75 -5.63 16.78
C ILE A 43 12.21 -6.21 18.12
N LYS A 44 12.56 -5.33 19.07
CA LYS A 44 12.93 -5.73 20.42
C LYS A 44 11.66 -6.02 21.25
N THR A 45 11.74 -6.96 22.17
CA THR A 45 10.64 -7.23 23.11
C THR A 45 10.29 -6.01 23.96
N GLY A 46 9.00 -5.84 24.27
CA GLY A 46 8.48 -4.80 25.17
C GLY A 46 8.26 -3.43 24.52
N VAL A 47 8.58 -3.26 23.23
CA VAL A 47 8.29 -2.03 22.48
C VAL A 47 7.02 -2.18 21.66
N ASP A 48 6.46 -1.06 21.21
CA ASP A 48 5.31 -1.06 20.31
C ASP A 48 5.77 -1.15 18.85
N PHE A 49 5.05 -1.94 18.06
CA PHE A 49 5.26 -2.13 16.63
C PHE A 49 4.04 -1.63 15.86
N SER A 50 4.27 -0.80 14.84
CA SER A 50 3.23 -0.41 13.89
C SER A 50 3.71 -0.58 12.45
N ILE A 51 2.81 -1.05 11.59
CA ILE A 51 2.99 -1.01 10.14
C ILE A 51 1.69 -0.62 9.43
N LYS A 52 1.84 0.26 8.44
CA LYS A 52 0.76 0.69 7.56
C LYS A 52 0.76 -0.10 6.26
N CYS A 53 -0.41 -0.57 5.88
CA CYS A 53 -0.67 -1.13 4.57
C CYS A 53 -1.47 -0.14 3.74
N HIS A 54 -1.07 0.08 2.49
CA HIS A 54 -1.82 0.86 1.52
C HIS A 54 -2.36 -0.04 0.41
N ALA A 55 -3.59 0.20 0.00
CA ALA A 55 -4.23 -0.47 -1.11
C ALA A 55 -4.95 0.51 -2.02
N ASP A 56 -4.84 0.30 -3.32
CA ASP A 56 -5.56 1.04 -4.34
C ASP A 56 -6.32 0.07 -5.25
N GLY A 57 -7.42 0.52 -5.85
CA GLY A 57 -8.24 -0.26 -6.74
C GLY A 57 -9.56 0.45 -7.02
N THR A 58 -10.21 0.08 -8.12
CA THR A 58 -11.51 0.63 -8.50
C THR A 58 -12.46 -0.51 -8.87
N PRO A 59 -13.53 -0.79 -8.10
CA PRO A 59 -13.97 -0.13 -6.87
C PRO A 59 -12.96 -0.22 -5.72
N SER A 60 -13.10 0.69 -4.74
CA SER A 60 -12.28 0.71 -3.52
C SER A 60 -12.24 -0.68 -2.88
N PRO A 61 -11.04 -1.23 -2.60
CA PRO A 61 -10.94 -2.56 -2.04
C PRO A 61 -11.24 -2.58 -0.54
N THR A 62 -11.64 -3.75 -0.05
CA THR A 62 -11.69 -4.09 1.37
C THR A 62 -10.32 -4.60 1.80
N ILE A 63 -9.73 -3.95 2.80
CA ILE A 63 -8.38 -4.26 3.31
C ILE A 63 -8.48 -5.01 4.64
N THR A 64 -7.68 -6.07 4.79
CA THR A 64 -7.63 -6.92 5.99
C THR A 64 -6.19 -7.27 6.34
N TRP A 65 -5.84 -7.23 7.63
CA TRP A 65 -4.59 -7.79 8.16
C TRP A 65 -4.79 -9.24 8.59
N MET A 66 -3.92 -10.13 8.11
CA MET A 66 -3.90 -11.54 8.47
C MET A 66 -2.61 -11.93 9.19
N TYR A 67 -2.71 -12.82 10.18
CA TYR A 67 -1.57 -13.54 10.74
C TYR A 67 -1.39 -14.84 9.95
N GLY A 68 -0.24 -14.98 9.29
CA GLY A 68 -0.01 -15.95 8.23
C GLY A 68 -1.05 -15.81 7.12
N ASN A 69 -1.64 -16.94 6.70
CA ASN A 69 -2.67 -16.99 5.66
C ASN A 69 -4.05 -17.41 6.18
N LYS A 70 -4.30 -17.35 7.50
CA LYS A 70 -5.46 -18.02 8.12
C LYS A 70 -6.33 -17.12 8.98
N THR A 71 -5.73 -16.24 9.78
CA THR A 71 -6.47 -15.54 10.85
C THR A 71 -6.53 -14.05 10.57
N SER A 72 -7.73 -13.50 10.42
CA SER A 72 -7.93 -12.05 10.41
C SER A 72 -7.63 -11.46 11.79
N ILE A 73 -6.77 -10.46 11.85
CA ILE A 73 -6.33 -9.84 13.12
C ILE A 73 -7.19 -8.63 13.46
N ILE A 74 -7.63 -7.89 12.44
CA ILE A 74 -8.40 -6.66 12.57
C ILE A 74 -9.68 -6.81 11.71
N PRO A 75 -10.82 -6.20 12.10
CA PRO A 75 -11.98 -6.12 11.23
C PRO A 75 -11.62 -5.56 9.85
N PRO A 76 -12.13 -6.15 8.75
CA PRO A 76 -11.92 -5.60 7.42
C PRO A 76 -12.46 -4.18 7.31
N ILE A 77 -11.75 -3.33 6.58
CA ILE A 77 -12.20 -1.95 6.31
C ILE A 77 -12.22 -1.70 4.81
N GLU A 78 -13.25 -1.00 4.34
CA GLU A 78 -13.21 -0.39 3.01
C GLU A 78 -12.37 0.90 3.09
N GLY A 79 -11.38 1.03 2.22
CA GLY A 79 -10.54 2.22 2.22
C GLY A 79 -9.25 2.06 1.43
N LYS A 80 -8.33 3.00 1.66
CA LYS A 80 -7.02 3.03 1.01
C LYS A 80 -5.86 2.60 1.91
N SER A 81 -6.07 2.53 3.21
CA SER A 81 -5.02 2.11 4.14
C SER A 81 -5.54 1.59 5.46
N ILE A 82 -4.84 0.63 6.05
CA ILE A 82 -5.09 0.09 7.40
C ILE A 82 -3.75 -0.05 8.15
N GLU A 83 -3.75 0.33 9.42
CA GLU A 83 -2.58 0.22 10.31
C GLU A 83 -2.74 -0.99 11.24
N LEU A 84 -1.66 -1.78 11.37
CA LEU A 84 -1.55 -2.85 12.36
C LEU A 84 -0.65 -2.37 13.49
N LEU A 85 -1.21 -2.27 14.70
CA LEU A 85 -0.50 -1.91 15.93
C LEU A 85 -0.44 -3.10 16.88
N ILE A 86 0.77 -3.51 17.27
CA ILE A 86 1.02 -4.52 18.30
C ILE A 86 1.74 -3.81 19.45
N ARG A 87 1.13 -3.82 20.64
CA ARG A 87 1.70 -3.17 21.83
C ARG A 87 2.48 -4.16 22.68
N HIS A 88 3.59 -3.72 23.25
CA HIS A 88 4.46 -4.55 24.09
C HIS A 88 4.82 -5.89 23.43
N VAL A 89 5.46 -5.82 22.26
CA VAL A 89 5.82 -6.98 21.44
C VAL A 89 6.54 -8.06 22.25
N ASP A 90 6.14 -9.31 22.07
CA ASP A 90 6.69 -10.50 22.74
C ASP A 90 7.05 -11.58 21.71
N MET A 91 7.96 -12.50 22.03
CA MET A 91 8.48 -13.55 21.13
C MET A 91 7.39 -14.33 20.37
N LYS A 92 6.19 -14.46 20.95
CA LYS A 92 5.01 -15.11 20.33
C LYS A 92 4.41 -14.34 19.15
N ASP A 93 4.67 -13.03 19.06
CA ASP A 93 4.18 -12.17 17.97
C ASP A 93 5.07 -12.30 16.72
N ALA A 94 6.19 -13.02 16.81
CA ALA A 94 7.02 -13.30 15.64
C ALA A 94 6.23 -14.10 14.60
N GLY A 95 6.41 -13.79 13.33
CA GLY A 95 5.74 -14.49 12.25
C GLY A 95 5.51 -13.65 11.00
N ASP A 96 4.74 -14.22 10.07
CA ASP A 96 4.36 -13.57 8.84
C ASP A 96 3.02 -12.83 9.04
N TYR A 97 2.98 -11.56 8.68
CA TYR A 97 1.75 -10.77 8.61
C TYR A 97 1.46 -10.45 7.14
N VAL A 98 0.22 -10.68 6.71
CA VAL A 98 -0.20 -10.47 5.33
C VAL A 98 -1.28 -9.41 5.30
N CYS A 99 -1.03 -8.32 4.58
CA CYS A 99 -2.07 -7.37 4.21
C CYS A 99 -2.73 -7.83 2.93
N ARG A 100 -4.06 -7.99 2.97
CA ARG A 100 -4.87 -8.47 1.86
C ARG A 100 -5.89 -7.41 1.47
N ALA A 101 -5.97 -7.08 0.19
CA ALA A 101 -6.95 -6.18 -0.38
C ALA A 101 -7.79 -6.91 -1.44
N GLU A 102 -9.11 -6.76 -1.36
CA GLU A 102 -10.05 -7.48 -2.22
C GLU A 102 -11.09 -6.53 -2.79
N ASN A 103 -11.36 -6.63 -4.10
CA ASN A 103 -12.53 -6.03 -4.72
C ASN A 103 -13.18 -7.03 -5.69
N ASN A 104 -14.27 -6.62 -6.35
CA ASN A 104 -15.00 -7.48 -7.28
C ASN A 104 -14.18 -7.94 -8.51
N LEU A 105 -13.00 -7.37 -8.77
CA LEU A 105 -12.11 -7.77 -9.85
C LEU A 105 -10.97 -8.69 -9.41
N GLY A 106 -10.70 -8.81 -8.11
CA GLY A 106 -9.72 -9.76 -7.62
C GLY A 106 -9.15 -9.44 -6.24
N LEU A 107 -8.00 -10.07 -5.99
CA LEU A 107 -7.29 -10.08 -4.72
C LEU A 107 -5.83 -9.65 -4.94
N ALA A 108 -5.30 -8.85 -4.03
CA ALA A 108 -3.87 -8.54 -3.95
C ALA A 108 -3.39 -8.67 -2.51
N GLU A 109 -2.13 -9.09 -2.35
CA GLU A 109 -1.54 -9.36 -1.04
C GLU A 109 -0.10 -8.84 -0.96
N ALA A 110 0.29 -8.36 0.21
CA ALA A 110 1.66 -8.05 0.55
C ALA A 110 2.00 -8.64 1.92
N LYS A 111 3.20 -9.19 2.06
CA LYS A 111 3.66 -9.88 3.27
C LYS A 111 4.80 -9.13 3.94
N ILE A 112 4.79 -9.10 5.27
CA ILE A 112 5.92 -8.71 6.10
C ILE A 112 6.26 -9.82 7.10
N LYS A 113 7.56 -10.10 7.26
CA LYS A 113 8.09 -10.96 8.32
C LYS A 113 8.49 -10.13 9.53
N LEU A 114 7.87 -10.41 10.68
CA LEU A 114 8.21 -9.81 11.97
C LEU A 114 9.13 -10.77 12.74
N ASP A 115 10.39 -10.40 12.86
CA ASP A 115 11.39 -11.06 13.69
C ASP A 115 11.54 -10.33 15.03
N ILE A 116 11.75 -11.09 16.11
CA ILE A 116 11.85 -10.53 17.46
C ILE A 116 13.19 -10.91 18.07
N GLY A 117 13.92 -9.91 18.54
CA GLY A 117 15.24 -10.11 19.11
C GLY A 117 16.06 -8.83 19.18
N ASN A 118 17.34 -9.00 19.47
CA ASN A 118 18.30 -7.90 19.47
C ASN A 118 19.03 -7.87 18.11
N PRO A 119 19.36 -6.68 17.59
CA PRO A 119 20.28 -6.57 16.46
C PRO A 119 21.62 -7.25 16.81
N PRO A 120 22.32 -7.85 15.84
CA PRO A 120 23.60 -8.51 16.10
C PRO A 120 24.61 -7.50 16.63
N GLU A 121 25.24 -7.82 17.76
CA GLU A 121 26.39 -7.07 18.26
C GLU A 121 27.63 -7.43 17.44
N ILE A 122 28.29 -6.42 16.86
CA ILE A 122 29.58 -6.63 16.20
C ILE A 122 30.62 -6.90 17.30
N GLN A 123 30.98 -8.17 17.49
CA GLN A 123 32.15 -8.52 18.27
C GLN A 123 33.40 -8.11 17.49
N ARG A 124 34.02 -6.98 17.85
CA ARG A 124 35.34 -6.61 17.31
C ARG A 124 36.40 -7.52 17.92
N ASN A 125 36.58 -8.72 17.37
CA ASN A 125 37.79 -9.51 17.62
C ASN A 125 38.93 -9.00 16.72
N MET A 126 39.48 -7.82 17.04
CA MET A 126 40.77 -7.40 16.48
C MET A 126 41.90 -8.13 17.21
N ASN A 127 42.36 -9.25 16.64
CA ASN A 127 43.72 -9.74 16.83
C ASN A 127 44.41 -9.76 15.46
N CYS A 128 44.94 -8.60 15.05
CA CYS A 128 45.95 -8.52 14.01
C CYS A 128 47.33 -8.47 14.68
N ASN A 129 47.84 -9.63 15.06
CA ASN A 129 49.23 -9.78 15.52
C ASN A 129 49.85 -11.09 15.03
N ASP A 130 49.68 -11.38 13.74
CA ASP A 130 50.62 -12.25 13.06
C ASP A 130 51.54 -11.43 12.14
N SER A 131 52.74 -11.19 12.63
CA SER A 131 53.93 -10.92 11.84
C SER A 131 55.14 -11.29 12.70
N THR A 132 55.27 -12.59 12.96
CA THR A 132 56.46 -13.16 13.59
C THR A 132 57.59 -13.23 12.55
N THR A 133 58.27 -12.10 12.29
CA THR A 133 59.47 -12.11 11.43
C THR A 133 60.67 -12.60 12.25
N THR A 134 60.99 -13.89 12.15
CA THR A 134 62.29 -14.43 12.59
C THR A 134 63.25 -14.41 11.39
N VAL A 135 64.25 -13.53 11.40
CA VAL A 135 65.40 -13.62 10.49
C VAL A 135 66.51 -14.36 11.22
N MET A 136 66.83 -15.57 10.74
CA MET A 136 67.99 -16.33 11.20
C MET A 136 69.24 -15.81 10.46
N TYR A 137 70.27 -15.43 11.21
CA TYR A 137 71.63 -15.16 10.68
C TYR A 137 72.53 -16.36 10.98
#